data_AF-A0A2A3YXW5-F1
#
_entry.id   AF-A0A2A3YXW5-F1
#
_cell.length_a   1.000
_cell.length_b   1.000
_cell.length_c   1.000
_cell.angle_alpha   90.00
_cell.angle_beta   90.00
_cell.angle_gamma   90.00
#
_symmetry.space_group_name_H-M   'P 1'
#
loop_
_entity.id
_entity.type
_entity.pdbx_description
1 polymer ?
#
loop_
_entity_poly.entity_id
_entity_poly.type
_entity_poly.pdbx_seq_one_letter_code
_entity_poly.pdbx_strand_id
1 'polypeptide(L)'
;MQFIESVGSLDELGDLLDRTVEETGSIERFLEWDGSFGKLLRTLKPSLKGSARSELLKYTENWAVRSTLALDSSSLTNSQLANALLFFPEAVVSYSEDEVPEGLSSFDSQQADLILLNRTNLDKFRDLISRESLAPGQLSPEMLLELAFAAAAYRIPDEKKFVSSLIALVDQNTWQSKLIAKVLVKRKNRLSVRRAFREKAAGRTAVIVAGQMRGIDRSLPALRQAMSKLDADFYVSTWDQPGRIKLDRARAARIFTQEAAERVEGLSDNQISELNNTIKVRTHFAPEEMERRIRDALPLRDSTSSLSINIEDGSKTVFRIMNNPQKMYYHNFYWPIVLGNNYFSEEYDYVVKVRPDIKFADNRRLTLADLRASSNKVATESTDWKFESWGLGAGDQIVYGNSEIMERVLSIWPGNCESADIRTRMRGKREPLLGHSNIGIEVWLEGVDVTRSALGHQGYFGDTLIDVKELDELLTQNNTIS
;
A
#
# COMPACT_ATOMS: atom_id res chain seq x y z
N MET A 1 -15.61 16.43 14.22
CA MET A 1 -15.65 16.05 12.78
C MET A 1 -16.41 17.07 11.95
N GLN A 2 -17.61 17.53 12.36
CA GLN A 2 -18.41 18.54 11.63
C GLN A 2 -17.76 19.92 11.41
N PHE A 3 -16.77 20.32 12.22
CA PHE A 3 -16.09 21.62 12.07
C PHE A 3 -14.97 21.61 11.00
N ILE A 4 -14.40 20.44 10.70
CA ILE A 4 -13.34 20.31 9.67
C ILE A 4 -13.98 20.29 8.27
N GLU A 5 -15.26 19.92 8.17
CA GLU A 5 -16.01 19.90 6.90
C GLU A 5 -16.49 21.29 6.47
N SER A 6 -16.44 22.30 7.34
CA SER A 6 -16.87 23.69 7.04
C SER A 6 -15.74 24.63 6.62
N VAL A 7 -14.48 24.17 6.60
CA VAL A 7 -13.32 24.99 6.22
C VAL A 7 -12.83 24.53 4.86
N GLY A 8 -12.90 25.42 3.86
CA GLY A 8 -12.81 25.09 2.44
C GLY A 8 -11.41 24.70 1.96
N SER A 9 -10.36 25.02 2.72
CA SER A 9 -8.99 24.60 2.44
C SER A 9 -8.11 24.48 3.70
N LEU A 10 -6.96 23.80 3.56
CA LEU A 10 -5.96 23.69 4.62
C LEU A 10 -5.28 25.02 4.96
N ASP A 11 -5.22 25.95 4.02
CA ASP A 11 -4.65 27.28 4.22
C ASP A 11 -5.60 28.16 5.05
N GLU A 12 -6.92 28.07 4.82
CA GLU A 12 -7.94 28.75 5.63
C GLU A 12 -7.97 28.25 7.09
N LEU A 13 -7.69 26.96 7.31
CA LEU A 13 -7.55 26.40 8.66
C LEU A 13 -6.29 26.93 9.37
N GLY A 14 -5.20 27.13 8.61
CA GLY A 14 -3.97 27.76 9.10
C GLY A 14 -4.19 29.22 9.52
N ASP A 15 -4.84 30.02 8.67
CA ASP A 15 -5.13 31.44 8.95
C ASP A 15 -6.14 31.62 10.10
N LEU A 16 -7.04 30.66 10.30
CA LEU A 16 -7.96 30.64 11.44
C LEU A 16 -7.21 30.35 12.76
N LEU A 17 -6.24 29.44 12.73
CA LEU A 17 -5.39 29.11 13.87
C LEU A 17 -4.45 30.28 14.23
N ASP A 18 -3.85 30.93 13.24
CA ASP A 18 -2.99 32.10 13.44
C ASP A 18 -3.76 33.25 14.11
N ARG A 19 -4.97 33.57 13.61
CA ARG A 19 -5.85 34.57 14.22
C ARG A 19 -6.28 34.19 15.63
N THR A 20 -6.64 32.94 15.86
CA THR A 20 -7.06 32.48 17.19
C THR A 20 -5.91 32.62 18.19
N VAL A 21 -4.68 32.26 17.82
CA VAL A 21 -3.50 32.39 18.69
C VAL A 21 -3.14 33.86 18.93
N GLU A 22 -3.26 34.73 17.92
CA GLU A 22 -3.05 36.18 18.08
C GLU A 22 -4.10 36.82 19.00
N GLU A 23 -5.36 36.37 18.94
CA GLU A 23 -6.46 36.91 19.74
C GLU A 23 -6.50 36.37 21.17
N THR A 24 -6.17 35.09 21.39
CA THR A 24 -6.31 34.44 22.71
C THR A 24 -4.98 34.31 23.45
N GLY A 25 -3.84 34.43 22.77
CA GLY A 25 -2.52 34.19 23.35
C GLY A 25 -2.28 32.76 23.84
N SER A 26 -3.16 31.80 23.51
CA SER A 26 -3.00 30.40 23.90
C SER A 26 -3.77 29.46 22.98
N ILE A 27 -3.06 28.45 22.49
CA ILE A 27 -3.61 27.37 21.65
C ILE A 27 -4.42 26.34 22.49
N GLU A 28 -4.34 26.39 23.82
CA GLU A 28 -4.87 25.36 24.74
C GLU A 28 -6.38 25.12 24.58
N ARG A 29 -7.17 26.16 24.26
CA ARG A 29 -8.63 26.02 24.03
C ARG A 29 -9.01 25.28 22.75
N PHE A 30 -8.10 25.21 21.77
CA PHE A 30 -8.36 24.48 20.52
C PHE A 30 -8.04 22.98 20.66
N LEU A 31 -7.31 22.59 21.73
CA LEU A 31 -6.65 21.29 21.86
C LEU A 31 -7.26 20.36 22.92
N GLU A 32 -8.34 20.75 23.59
CA GLU A 32 -9.17 19.86 24.42
C GLU A 32 -9.96 18.81 23.60
N TRP A 33 -9.67 18.67 22.30
CA TRP A 33 -10.35 17.74 21.39
C TRP A 33 -9.59 16.41 21.22
N ASP A 34 -10.20 15.37 21.78
CA ASP A 34 -9.76 13.98 21.81
C ASP A 34 -9.42 13.37 20.43
N GLY A 35 -8.42 12.47 20.42
CA GLY A 35 -8.00 11.53 19.36
C GLY A 35 -7.60 12.09 17.99
N SER A 36 -7.95 13.35 17.70
CA SER A 36 -7.91 13.96 16.37
C SER A 36 -6.63 14.76 16.15
N PHE A 37 -5.91 15.08 17.23
CA PHE A 37 -4.75 15.96 17.26
C PHE A 37 -3.56 15.43 16.46
N GLY A 38 -3.23 14.15 16.57
CA GLY A 38 -2.13 13.53 15.81
C GLY A 38 -2.39 13.43 14.29
N LYS A 39 -3.66 13.53 13.88
CA LYS A 39 -4.08 13.57 12.47
C LYS A 39 -4.08 15.02 11.96
N LEU A 40 -4.51 15.97 12.79
CA LEU A 40 -4.49 17.40 12.53
C LEU A 40 -3.05 17.94 12.37
N LEU A 41 -2.14 17.59 13.28
CA LEU A 41 -0.73 17.98 13.24
C LEU A 41 0.02 17.47 12.00
N ARG A 42 -0.27 16.24 11.56
CA ARG A 42 0.29 15.65 10.33
C ARG A 42 -0.14 16.41 9.07
N THR A 43 -1.34 16.99 9.10
CA THR A 43 -1.93 17.68 7.96
C THR A 43 -1.51 19.16 7.91
N LEU A 44 -1.29 19.79 9.07
CA LEU A 44 -0.99 21.22 9.19
C LEU A 44 0.50 21.59 9.18
N LYS A 45 1.40 20.68 9.55
CA LYS A 45 2.84 20.97 9.67
C LYS A 45 3.49 21.57 8.40
N PRO A 46 3.11 21.19 7.16
CA PRO A 46 3.64 21.81 5.94
C PRO A 46 3.09 23.22 5.67
N SER A 47 1.89 23.54 6.15
CA SER A 47 1.14 24.76 5.82
C SER A 47 1.35 25.90 6.82
N LEU A 48 1.73 25.58 8.06
CA LEU A 48 1.93 26.56 9.14
C LEU A 48 3.20 27.42 8.91
N LYS A 49 3.03 28.76 8.99
CA LYS A 49 4.11 29.76 8.89
C LYS A 49 4.15 30.63 10.16
N GLY A 50 5.22 31.41 10.33
CA GLY A 50 5.27 32.47 11.35
C GLY A 50 5.15 32.03 12.82
N SER A 51 4.40 32.81 13.60
CA SER A 51 4.25 32.71 15.07
C SER A 51 3.60 31.41 15.52
N ALA A 52 2.57 30.91 14.82
CA ALA A 52 1.90 29.66 15.18
C ALA A 52 2.79 28.44 15.04
N ARG A 53 3.67 28.39 14.02
CA ARG A 53 4.68 27.32 13.93
C ARG A 53 5.64 27.36 15.12
N SER A 54 6.04 28.56 15.54
CA SER A 54 6.94 28.75 16.69
C SER A 54 6.27 28.45 18.03
N GLU A 55 4.99 28.80 18.20
CA GLU A 55 4.15 28.50 19.36
C GLU A 55 3.85 27.01 19.45
N LEU A 56 3.48 26.37 18.33
CA LEU A 56 3.24 24.93 18.26
C LEU A 56 4.52 24.15 18.53
N LEU A 57 5.68 24.60 18.03
CA LEU A 57 6.99 24.06 18.38
C LEU A 57 7.29 24.24 19.86
N LYS A 58 7.13 25.45 20.41
CA LYS A 58 7.28 25.72 21.86
C LYS A 58 6.33 24.90 22.72
N TYR A 59 5.10 24.67 22.29
CA TYR A 59 4.12 23.87 23.02
C TYR A 59 4.45 22.39 22.90
N THR A 60 4.89 21.90 21.74
CA THR A 60 5.39 20.54 21.60
C THR A 60 6.68 20.32 22.39
N GLU A 61 7.58 21.29 22.45
CA GLU A 61 8.80 21.27 23.25
C GLU A 61 8.49 21.41 24.74
N ASN A 62 7.55 22.27 25.15
CA ASN A 62 7.11 22.38 26.55
C ASN A 62 6.27 21.18 26.99
N TRP A 63 5.48 20.57 26.10
CA TRP A 63 4.77 19.33 26.37
C TRP A 63 5.75 18.17 26.45
N ALA A 64 6.75 18.10 25.57
CA ALA A 64 7.85 17.16 25.67
C ALA A 64 8.60 17.36 26.97
N VAL A 65 9.11 18.56 27.26
CA VAL A 65 9.84 18.88 28.49
C VAL A 65 8.99 18.64 29.74
N ARG A 66 7.68 18.97 29.74
CA ARG A 66 6.78 18.62 30.86
C ARG A 66 6.49 17.13 30.93
N SER A 67 6.48 16.41 29.82
CA SER A 67 6.36 14.94 29.80
C SER A 67 7.66 14.32 30.29
N THR A 68 8.81 14.64 29.71
CA THR A 68 10.15 14.17 30.10
C THR A 68 10.52 14.52 31.55
N LEU A 69 10.00 15.62 32.12
CA LEU A 69 10.19 15.99 33.53
C LEU A 69 9.08 15.48 34.48
N ALA A 70 7.98 14.93 33.96
CA ALA A 70 6.85 14.41 34.76
C ALA A 70 6.33 13.03 34.29
N LEU A 71 7.20 12.23 33.66
CA LEU A 71 6.89 10.88 33.20
C LEU A 71 6.95 9.91 34.38
N ASP A 72 5.96 10.01 35.27
CA ASP A 72 5.48 8.78 35.88
C ASP A 72 4.70 8.04 34.79
N SER A 73 5.35 7.07 34.13
CA SER A 73 4.78 6.32 33.01
C SER A 73 3.47 5.62 33.38
N SER A 74 3.18 5.48 34.68
CA SER A 74 1.92 4.95 35.20
C SER A 74 0.69 5.82 34.93
N SER A 75 0.86 7.09 34.54
CA SER A 75 -0.23 8.06 34.35
C SER A 75 -0.69 8.28 32.91
N LEU A 76 0.09 7.80 31.92
CA LEU A 76 -0.22 7.98 30.50
C LEU A 76 -0.99 6.79 29.93
N THR A 77 -2.00 7.09 29.11
CA THR A 77 -2.59 6.06 28.25
C THR A 77 -1.59 5.62 27.17
N ASN A 78 -1.71 4.39 26.67
CA ASN A 78 -0.87 3.87 25.59
C ASN A 78 -0.87 4.76 24.34
N SER A 79 -2.00 5.38 24.01
CA SER A 79 -2.11 6.28 22.86
C SER A 79 -1.35 7.59 23.08
N GLN A 80 -1.36 8.13 24.29
CA GLN A 80 -0.56 9.31 24.65
C GLN A 80 0.93 8.97 24.61
N LEU A 81 1.32 7.82 25.15
CA LEU A 81 2.69 7.32 25.11
C LEU A 81 3.17 7.12 23.66
N ALA A 82 2.38 6.46 22.81
CA ALA A 82 2.73 6.24 21.41
C ALA A 82 2.89 7.55 20.61
N ASN A 83 2.01 8.52 20.85
CA ASN A 83 2.15 9.86 20.26
C ASN A 83 3.41 10.56 20.78
N ALA A 84 3.69 10.49 22.08
CA ALA A 84 4.91 11.06 22.66
C ALA A 84 6.16 10.46 22.01
N LEU A 85 6.23 9.14 21.87
CA LEU A 85 7.39 8.47 21.26
C LEU A 85 7.52 8.76 19.75
N LEU A 86 6.41 8.97 19.04
CA LEU A 86 6.44 9.41 17.63
C LEU A 86 7.09 10.80 17.48
N PHE A 87 6.72 11.76 18.34
CA PHE A 87 7.19 13.15 18.25
C PHE A 87 8.50 13.41 18.99
N PHE A 88 8.79 12.65 20.05
CA PHE A 88 9.94 12.80 20.94
C PHE A 88 10.67 11.47 21.09
N PRO A 89 11.39 11.03 20.05
CA PRO A 89 12.08 9.74 20.07
C PRO A 89 13.14 9.68 21.20
N GLU A 90 13.64 10.83 21.66
CA GLU A 90 14.56 10.99 22.80
C GLU A 90 14.04 10.35 24.08
N ALA A 91 12.72 10.35 24.29
CA ALA A 91 12.11 9.72 25.45
C ALA A 91 12.33 8.19 25.52
N VAL A 92 12.65 7.53 24.40
CA VAL A 92 13.01 6.09 24.40
C VAL A 92 14.34 5.84 25.12
N VAL A 93 15.27 6.82 25.13
CA VAL A 93 16.61 6.68 25.73
C VAL A 93 16.61 7.03 27.22
N SER A 94 15.64 7.83 27.67
CA SER A 94 15.51 8.18 29.09
C SER A 94 14.91 7.05 29.94
N TYR A 95 14.49 5.94 29.34
CA TYR A 95 14.16 4.74 30.10
C TYR A 95 15.45 4.16 30.67
N SER A 96 15.57 4.14 32.00
CA SER A 96 16.63 3.40 32.68
C SER A 96 16.52 1.92 32.29
N GLU A 97 17.62 1.15 32.36
CA GLU A 97 17.62 -0.30 32.06
C GLU A 97 16.57 -1.07 32.90
N ASP A 98 16.12 -0.47 34.00
CA ASP A 98 15.14 -1.02 34.94
C ASP A 98 13.69 -0.50 34.71
N GLU A 99 13.47 0.49 33.84
CA GLU A 99 12.16 1.16 33.64
C GLU A 99 11.75 1.22 32.17
N VAL A 100 11.75 0.07 31.51
CA VAL A 100 10.97 -0.07 30.27
C VAL A 100 9.50 0.08 30.66
N PRO A 101 8.75 1.06 30.13
CA PRO A 101 7.37 1.30 30.57
C PRO A 101 6.56 0.02 30.42
N GLU A 102 5.78 -0.33 31.44
CA GLU A 102 4.77 -1.39 31.34
C GLU A 102 3.88 -1.20 30.09
N GLY A 103 3.69 0.05 29.65
CA GLY A 103 2.97 0.42 28.43
C GLY A 103 3.48 -0.24 27.14
N LEU A 104 4.78 -0.54 26.98
CA LEU A 104 5.31 -1.12 25.72
C LEU A 104 4.79 -2.54 25.46
N SER A 105 4.49 -3.29 26.52
CA SER A 105 3.91 -4.64 26.44
C SER A 105 2.46 -4.64 25.92
N SER A 106 1.83 -3.46 25.88
CA SER A 106 0.41 -3.29 25.60
C SER A 106 0.11 -2.42 24.36
N PHE A 107 1.14 -2.09 23.58
CA PHE A 107 0.95 -1.41 22.31
C PHE A 107 0.28 -2.31 21.28
N ASP A 108 -0.81 -1.80 20.69
CA ASP A 108 -1.41 -2.44 19.53
C ASP A 108 -0.59 -2.19 18.25
N SER A 109 -0.96 -2.88 17.18
CA SER A 109 -0.28 -2.74 15.88
C SER A 109 -0.27 -1.33 15.31
N GLN A 110 -1.31 -0.52 15.55
CA GLN A 110 -1.39 0.83 15.01
C GLN A 110 -0.46 1.77 15.79
N GLN A 111 -0.38 1.62 17.10
CA GLN A 111 0.55 2.35 17.95
C GLN A 111 2.00 1.99 17.58
N ALA A 112 2.29 0.71 17.41
CA ALA A 112 3.60 0.23 16.97
C ALA A 112 3.99 0.76 15.59
N ASP A 113 3.09 0.67 14.59
CA ASP A 113 3.27 1.25 13.25
C ASP A 113 3.65 2.73 13.36
N LEU A 114 2.90 3.51 14.15
CA LEU A 114 3.12 4.95 14.31
C LEU A 114 4.48 5.26 14.94
N ILE A 115 4.85 4.61 16.03
CA ILE A 115 6.14 4.84 16.71
C ILE A 115 7.30 4.58 15.74
N LEU A 116 7.18 3.55 14.91
CA LEU A 116 8.25 3.09 14.01
C LEU A 116 8.27 3.80 12.65
N LEU A 117 7.32 4.72 12.38
CA LEU A 117 7.45 5.70 11.29
C LEU A 117 8.68 6.61 11.46
N ASN A 118 9.21 6.72 12.69
CA ASN A 118 10.45 7.41 12.97
C ASN A 118 11.61 6.41 13.07
N ARG A 119 12.52 6.42 12.10
CA ARG A 119 13.72 5.57 12.10
C ARG A 119 14.53 5.65 13.40
N THR A 120 14.58 6.82 14.03
CA THR A 120 15.30 7.04 15.30
C THR A 120 14.78 6.11 16.39
N ASN A 121 13.47 5.83 16.42
CA ASN A 121 12.88 4.91 17.39
C ASN A 121 13.33 3.47 17.12
N LEU A 122 13.36 3.04 15.85
CA LEU A 122 13.87 1.72 15.50
C LEU A 122 15.32 1.54 15.94
N ASP A 123 16.20 2.52 15.66
CA ASP A 123 17.60 2.43 16.04
C ASP A 123 17.77 2.31 17.57
N LYS A 124 16.95 3.03 18.34
CA LYS A 124 16.94 2.93 19.81
C LYS A 124 16.43 1.59 20.33
N PHE A 125 15.33 1.08 19.77
CA PHE A 125 14.86 -0.27 20.08
C PHE A 125 15.91 -1.33 19.72
N ARG A 126 16.58 -1.19 18.58
CA ARG A 126 17.67 -2.09 18.19
C ARG A 126 18.79 -2.07 19.21
N ASP A 127 19.19 -0.90 19.67
CA ASP A 127 20.26 -0.77 20.67
C ASP A 127 19.85 -1.40 22.00
N LEU A 128 18.63 -1.16 22.49
CA LEU A 128 18.06 -1.80 23.70
C LEU A 128 18.05 -3.33 23.57
N ILE A 129 17.55 -3.86 22.45
CA ILE A 129 17.50 -5.29 22.18
C ILE A 129 18.91 -5.89 22.10
N SER A 130 19.85 -5.16 21.49
CA SER A 130 21.23 -5.64 21.32
C SER A 130 22.03 -5.72 22.61
N ARG A 131 21.63 -4.98 23.65
CA ARG A 131 22.21 -5.02 25.00
C ARG A 131 21.59 -6.11 25.87
N GLU A 132 20.64 -6.87 25.34
CA GLU A 132 19.89 -7.90 26.08
C GLU A 132 19.15 -7.33 27.31
N SER A 133 18.83 -6.03 27.29
CA SER A 133 18.13 -5.32 28.37
C SER A 133 16.64 -5.63 28.44
N LEU A 134 16.10 -6.44 27.52
CA LEU A 134 14.69 -6.80 27.45
C LEU A 134 14.47 -8.28 27.78
N ALA A 135 13.56 -8.56 28.68
CA ALA A 135 13.04 -9.90 28.98
C ALA A 135 11.89 -10.29 28.02
N PRO A 136 11.65 -11.59 27.81
CA PRO A 136 10.50 -12.05 27.03
C PRO A 136 9.18 -11.48 27.54
N GLY A 137 8.31 -11.03 26.64
CA GLY A 137 6.99 -10.46 26.96
C GLY A 137 6.98 -8.98 27.36
N GLN A 138 8.13 -8.31 27.49
CA GLN A 138 8.17 -6.87 27.75
C GLN A 138 7.74 -6.01 26.55
N LEU A 139 7.76 -6.59 25.34
CA LEU A 139 7.20 -5.98 24.14
C LEU A 139 5.98 -6.77 23.70
N SER A 140 4.94 -6.06 23.26
CA SER A 140 3.77 -6.71 22.67
C SER A 140 4.16 -7.53 21.43
N PRO A 141 3.46 -8.63 21.12
CA PRO A 141 3.67 -9.39 19.89
C PRO A 141 3.60 -8.52 18.62
N GLU A 142 2.70 -7.55 18.61
CA GLU A 142 2.53 -6.57 17.55
C GLU A 142 3.79 -5.71 17.40
N MET A 143 4.32 -5.16 18.49
CA MET A 143 5.54 -4.36 18.47
C MET A 143 6.75 -5.16 17.94
N LEU A 144 6.89 -6.43 18.33
CA LEU A 144 7.95 -7.30 17.82
C LEU A 144 7.85 -7.50 16.30
N LEU A 145 6.64 -7.69 15.76
CA LEU A 145 6.44 -7.80 14.33
C LEU A 145 6.74 -6.48 13.61
N GLU A 146 6.22 -5.36 14.12
CA GLU A 146 6.44 -4.06 13.48
C GLU A 146 7.91 -3.63 13.53
N LEU A 147 8.66 -4.00 14.57
CA LEU A 147 10.11 -3.82 14.61
C LEU A 147 10.81 -4.58 13.48
N ALA A 148 10.41 -5.83 13.21
CA ALA A 148 10.97 -6.62 12.11
C ALA A 148 10.63 -6.01 10.74
N PHE A 149 9.41 -5.51 10.58
CA PHE A 149 8.95 -4.82 9.38
C PHE A 149 9.67 -3.49 9.15
N ALA A 150 9.80 -2.66 10.18
CA ALA A 150 10.56 -1.43 10.13
C ALA A 150 12.03 -1.70 9.82
N ALA A 151 12.63 -2.74 10.42
CA ALA A 151 14.00 -3.16 10.14
C ALA A 151 14.24 -3.48 8.66
N ALA A 152 13.30 -4.19 8.02
CA ALA A 152 13.35 -4.42 6.58
C ALA A 152 13.22 -3.12 5.79
N ALA A 153 12.25 -2.27 6.15
CA ALA A 153 11.98 -1.04 5.42
C ALA A 153 13.11 -0.01 5.49
N TYR A 154 13.77 0.10 6.64
CA TYR A 154 14.93 0.98 6.83
C TYR A 154 16.27 0.32 6.49
N ARG A 155 16.24 -0.93 5.97
CA ARG A 155 17.41 -1.72 5.56
C ARG A 155 18.51 -1.75 6.63
N ILE A 156 18.15 -2.16 7.85
CA ILE A 156 19.16 -2.24 8.91
C ILE A 156 20.25 -3.26 8.55
N PRO A 157 21.49 -3.05 9.01
CA PRO A 157 22.54 -4.06 8.91
C PRO A 157 22.15 -5.33 9.68
N ASP A 158 22.52 -6.49 9.14
CA ASP A 158 22.35 -7.81 9.77
C ASP A 158 20.92 -8.09 10.28
N GLU A 159 19.92 -7.89 9.41
CA GLU A 159 18.51 -8.18 9.71
C GLU A 159 18.32 -9.57 10.32
N LYS A 160 19.08 -10.58 9.88
CA LYS A 160 19.00 -11.94 10.40
C LYS A 160 19.31 -12.01 11.90
N LYS A 161 20.37 -11.31 12.35
CA LYS A 161 20.70 -11.24 13.79
C LYS A 161 19.60 -10.51 14.55
N PHE A 162 19.12 -9.38 14.02
CA PHE A 162 18.04 -8.62 14.66
C PHE A 162 16.76 -9.45 14.81
N VAL A 163 16.30 -10.12 13.75
CA VAL A 163 15.15 -11.04 13.80
C VAL A 163 15.38 -12.19 14.79
N SER A 164 16.62 -12.67 14.93
CA SER A 164 16.95 -13.69 15.93
C SER A 164 16.78 -13.18 17.35
N SER A 165 17.18 -11.94 17.63
CA SER A 165 16.95 -11.31 18.94
C SER A 165 15.46 -11.08 19.20
N LEU A 166 14.69 -10.66 18.20
CA LEU A 166 13.24 -10.51 18.34
C LEU A 166 12.55 -11.84 18.69
N ILE A 167 12.95 -12.95 18.08
CA ILE A 167 12.43 -14.29 18.40
C ILE A 167 12.66 -14.64 19.88
N ALA A 168 13.82 -14.26 20.44
CA ALA A 168 14.14 -14.53 21.85
C ALA A 168 13.25 -13.76 22.83
N LEU A 169 12.63 -12.65 22.40
CA LEU A 169 11.73 -11.82 23.20
C LEU A 169 10.26 -12.24 23.14
N VAL A 170 9.90 -13.19 22.26
CA VAL A 170 8.52 -13.64 22.11
C VAL A 170 8.10 -14.50 23.31
N ASP A 171 7.14 -14.03 24.10
CA ASP A 171 6.50 -14.83 25.13
C ASP A 171 5.48 -15.81 24.52
N GLN A 172 5.76 -17.12 24.48
CA GLN A 172 4.95 -18.12 23.77
C GLN A 172 3.61 -18.50 24.43
N ASN A 173 3.14 -17.70 25.39
CA ASN A 173 1.93 -17.98 26.15
C ASN A 173 0.63 -17.67 25.42
N THR A 174 0.65 -16.78 24.42
CA THR A 174 -0.56 -16.39 23.66
C THR A 174 -0.56 -16.98 22.25
N TRP A 175 -1.74 -17.07 21.63
CA TRP A 175 -1.83 -17.49 20.23
C TRP A 175 -1.21 -16.45 19.29
N GLN A 176 -1.29 -15.14 19.63
CA GLN A 176 -0.65 -14.06 18.89
C GLN A 176 0.87 -14.26 18.87
N SER A 177 1.46 -14.47 20.04
CA SER A 177 2.90 -14.73 20.16
C SER A 177 3.35 -15.96 19.36
N LYS A 178 2.54 -17.03 19.34
CA LYS A 178 2.84 -18.22 18.52
C LYS A 178 2.83 -17.89 17.03
N LEU A 179 1.89 -17.07 16.56
CA LEU A 179 1.85 -16.61 15.17
C LEU A 179 3.09 -15.75 14.85
N ILE A 180 3.46 -14.81 15.71
CA ILE A 180 4.64 -13.96 15.53
C ILE A 180 5.93 -14.76 15.54
N ALA A 181 6.09 -15.71 16.48
CA ALA A 181 7.22 -16.63 16.49
C ALA A 181 7.32 -17.40 15.16
N LYS A 182 6.21 -17.96 14.67
CA LYS A 182 6.17 -18.68 13.37
C LYS A 182 6.64 -17.77 12.23
N VAL A 183 6.13 -16.54 12.17
CA VAL A 183 6.45 -15.54 11.13
C VAL A 183 7.93 -15.14 11.16
N LEU A 184 8.45 -14.78 12.34
CA LEU A 184 9.84 -14.38 12.51
C LEU A 184 10.82 -15.53 12.23
N VAL A 185 10.51 -16.75 12.70
CA VAL A 185 11.30 -17.96 12.40
C VAL A 185 11.32 -18.24 10.90
N LYS A 186 10.18 -18.12 10.21
CA LYS A 186 10.09 -18.26 8.74
C LYS A 186 11.01 -17.26 8.05
N ARG A 187 10.95 -15.97 8.41
CA ARG A 187 11.86 -14.93 7.85
C ARG A 187 13.32 -15.25 8.13
N LYS A 188 13.70 -15.55 9.38
CA LYS A 188 15.09 -15.88 9.76
C LYS A 188 15.65 -17.03 8.93
N ASN A 189 14.87 -18.09 8.76
CA ASN A 189 15.27 -19.25 7.97
C ASN A 189 15.44 -18.86 6.50
N ARG A 190 14.53 -18.07 5.96
CA ARG A 190 14.57 -17.60 4.56
C ARG A 190 15.74 -16.66 4.27
N LEU A 191 16.09 -15.77 5.20
CA LEU A 191 17.32 -14.96 5.14
C LEU A 191 18.62 -15.80 5.11
N SER A 192 18.56 -17.06 5.58
CA SER A 192 19.72 -17.96 5.61
C SER A 192 19.89 -18.77 4.32
N VAL A 193 18.85 -18.87 3.51
CA VAL A 193 18.86 -19.66 2.27
C VAL A 193 19.26 -18.76 1.11
N ARG A 194 20.48 -18.92 0.60
CA ARG A 194 20.85 -18.39 -0.71
C ARG A 194 20.20 -19.27 -1.78
N ARG A 195 19.04 -18.85 -2.29
CA ARG A 195 18.46 -19.46 -3.48
C ARG A 195 19.26 -18.98 -4.69
N ALA A 196 20.10 -19.84 -5.26
CA ALA A 196 20.64 -19.60 -6.58
C ALA A 196 19.51 -19.82 -7.58
N PHE A 197 18.92 -18.74 -8.10
CA PHE A 197 17.99 -18.85 -9.20
C PHE A 197 18.73 -19.44 -10.42
N ARG A 198 18.08 -20.40 -11.08
CA ARG A 198 18.58 -21.00 -12.31
C ARG A 198 17.49 -20.94 -13.37
N GLU A 199 17.77 -20.23 -14.47
CA GLU A 199 16.92 -20.26 -15.65
C GLU A 199 16.87 -21.68 -16.20
N LYS A 200 15.66 -22.20 -16.36
CA LYS A 200 15.35 -23.54 -16.86
C LYS A 200 14.54 -23.51 -18.16
N ALA A 201 13.82 -22.43 -18.41
CA ALA A 201 12.94 -22.26 -19.56
C ALA A 201 13.45 -21.17 -20.52
N ALA A 202 14.78 -20.99 -20.59
CA ALA A 202 15.46 -20.03 -21.48
C ALA A 202 14.92 -18.57 -21.40
N GLY A 203 14.38 -18.18 -20.24
CA GLY A 203 13.80 -16.86 -20.02
C GLY A 203 12.31 -16.74 -20.35
N ARG A 204 11.60 -17.85 -20.57
CA ARG A 204 10.13 -17.83 -20.75
C ARG A 204 9.46 -17.10 -19.60
N THR A 205 8.53 -16.22 -19.96
CA THR A 205 7.87 -15.31 -19.02
C THR A 205 6.35 -15.49 -19.08
N ALA A 206 5.69 -15.57 -17.93
CA ALA A 206 4.23 -15.44 -17.86
C ALA A 206 3.86 -14.00 -17.49
N VAL A 207 2.95 -13.38 -18.24
CA VAL A 207 2.39 -12.05 -17.94
C VAL A 207 0.96 -12.23 -17.43
N ILE A 208 0.77 -12.01 -16.13
CA ILE A 208 -0.52 -12.09 -15.46
C ILE A 208 -1.14 -10.70 -15.41
N VAL A 209 -2.20 -10.51 -16.19
CA VAL A 209 -3.01 -9.29 -16.20
C VAL A 209 -4.22 -9.52 -15.31
N ALA A 210 -4.18 -9.02 -14.08
CA ALA A 210 -5.19 -9.32 -13.07
C ALA A 210 -5.84 -8.08 -12.47
N GLY A 211 -7.16 -8.10 -12.37
CA GLY A 211 -7.96 -7.09 -11.70
C GLY A 211 -8.98 -6.42 -12.62
N GLN A 212 -9.49 -5.27 -12.19
CA GLN A 212 -10.54 -4.57 -12.91
C GLN A 212 -10.01 -3.95 -14.21
N MET A 213 -10.52 -4.39 -15.36
CA MET A 213 -10.20 -3.76 -16.65
C MET A 213 -10.60 -2.29 -16.67
N ARG A 214 -9.68 -1.41 -17.06
CA ARG A 214 -9.97 0.01 -17.32
C ARG A 214 -9.16 0.47 -18.52
N GLY A 215 -9.80 1.23 -19.40
CA GLY A 215 -9.13 1.77 -20.56
C GLY A 215 -8.57 0.66 -21.46
N ILE A 216 -9.39 -0.34 -21.80
CA ILE A 216 -8.95 -1.58 -22.47
C ILE A 216 -8.21 -1.25 -23.77
N ASP A 217 -8.75 -0.30 -24.53
CA ASP A 217 -8.30 0.03 -25.87
C ASP A 217 -6.95 0.79 -25.86
N ARG A 218 -6.54 1.30 -24.68
CA ARG A 218 -5.29 2.03 -24.49
C ARG A 218 -4.26 1.31 -23.63
N SER A 219 -4.69 0.76 -22.50
CA SER A 219 -3.80 0.19 -21.48
C SER A 219 -3.23 -1.16 -21.92
N LEU A 220 -4.05 -2.04 -22.51
CA LEU A 220 -3.58 -3.36 -22.95
C LEU A 220 -2.61 -3.28 -24.15
N PRO A 221 -2.84 -2.44 -25.18
CA PRO A 221 -1.85 -2.27 -26.25
C PRO A 221 -0.53 -1.69 -25.74
N ALA A 222 -0.58 -0.74 -24.79
CA ALA A 222 0.62 -0.21 -24.16
C ALA A 222 1.37 -1.27 -23.34
N LEU A 223 0.65 -2.14 -22.63
CA LEU A 223 1.23 -3.30 -21.94
C LEU A 223 1.91 -4.25 -22.92
N ARG A 224 1.23 -4.61 -24.01
CA ARG A 224 1.83 -5.44 -25.06
C ARG A 224 3.11 -4.81 -25.61
N GLN A 225 3.10 -3.51 -25.86
CA GLN A 225 4.29 -2.80 -26.32
C GLN A 225 5.43 -2.87 -25.29
N ALA A 226 5.11 -2.67 -24.01
CA ALA A 226 6.06 -2.76 -22.90
C ALA A 226 6.67 -4.17 -22.79
N MET A 227 5.90 -5.23 -23.07
CA MET A 227 6.36 -6.62 -23.00
C MET A 227 6.91 -7.17 -24.32
N SER A 228 6.94 -6.39 -25.40
CA SER A 228 7.28 -6.84 -26.77
C SER A 228 8.71 -7.36 -26.98
N LYS A 229 9.56 -7.37 -25.95
CA LYS A 229 10.93 -7.89 -25.97
C LYS A 229 11.07 -9.20 -25.18
N LEU A 230 9.97 -9.75 -24.71
CA LEU A 230 9.90 -10.98 -23.94
C LEU A 230 9.23 -12.07 -24.77
N ASP A 231 9.67 -13.31 -24.57
CA ASP A 231 8.89 -14.49 -24.94
C ASP A 231 7.86 -14.71 -23.83
N ALA A 232 6.65 -14.22 -24.08
CA ALA A 232 5.64 -14.04 -23.05
C ALA A 232 4.30 -14.70 -23.39
N ASP A 233 3.82 -15.53 -22.47
CA ASP A 233 2.45 -16.04 -22.45
C ASP A 233 1.58 -15.12 -21.58
N PHE A 234 0.39 -14.77 -22.06
CA PHE A 234 -0.50 -13.83 -21.39
C PHE A 234 -1.68 -14.55 -20.73
N TYR A 235 -1.88 -14.26 -19.45
CA TYR A 235 -2.98 -14.78 -18.65
C TYR A 235 -3.79 -13.62 -18.09
N VAL A 236 -5.00 -13.44 -18.60
CA VAL A 236 -5.86 -12.31 -18.25
C VAL A 236 -7.00 -12.78 -17.35
N SER A 237 -7.15 -12.19 -16.17
CA SER A 237 -8.28 -12.46 -15.26
C SER A 237 -8.93 -11.16 -14.80
N THR A 238 -10.18 -10.96 -15.17
CA THR A 238 -10.99 -9.76 -14.85
C THR A 238 -12.43 -10.16 -14.57
N TRP A 239 -13.27 -9.17 -14.25
CA TRP A 239 -14.72 -9.31 -14.23
C TRP A 239 -15.38 -8.38 -15.26
N ASP A 240 -16.63 -8.69 -15.57
CA ASP A 240 -17.50 -8.06 -16.59
C ASP A 240 -17.81 -6.57 -16.39
N GLN A 241 -17.45 -5.98 -15.25
CA GLN A 241 -17.64 -4.56 -14.97
C GLN A 241 -16.33 -3.78 -15.10
N PRO A 242 -16.14 -3.01 -16.19
CA PRO A 242 -15.01 -2.11 -16.33
C PRO A 242 -14.92 -1.15 -15.15
N GLY A 243 -13.69 -0.90 -14.73
CA GLY A 243 -13.40 0.10 -13.74
C GLY A 243 -13.31 1.48 -14.36
N ARG A 244 -13.51 2.47 -13.51
CA ARG A 244 -13.60 3.87 -13.88
C ARG A 244 -12.75 4.73 -12.96
N ILE A 245 -12.29 5.86 -13.48
CA ILE A 245 -11.69 6.91 -12.65
C ILE A 245 -12.85 7.57 -11.93
N LYS A 246 -12.81 7.59 -10.59
CA LYS A 246 -13.71 8.47 -9.84
C LYS A 246 -13.35 9.90 -10.24
N LEU A 247 -14.30 10.63 -10.80
CA LEU A 247 -14.13 12.05 -11.03
C LEU A 247 -14.13 12.79 -9.68
N ASP A 248 -13.01 13.46 -9.41
CA ASP A 248 -12.86 14.54 -8.45
C ASP A 248 -11.84 15.54 -9.02
N ARG A 249 -11.70 16.71 -8.40
CA ARG A 249 -10.79 17.77 -8.86
C ARG A 249 -9.37 17.26 -9.07
N ALA A 250 -8.85 16.51 -8.11
CA ALA A 250 -7.49 15.94 -8.15
C ALA A 250 -7.26 14.94 -9.30
N ARG A 251 -8.33 14.40 -9.90
CA ARG A 251 -8.27 13.42 -10.99
C ARG A 251 -8.86 13.93 -12.30
N ALA A 252 -9.32 15.18 -12.38
CA ALA A 252 -9.91 15.74 -13.59
C ALA A 252 -8.97 15.62 -14.79
N ALA A 253 -7.68 15.95 -14.62
CA ALA A 253 -6.65 15.83 -15.65
C ALA A 253 -6.39 14.39 -16.16
N ARG A 254 -6.97 13.36 -15.52
CA ARG A 254 -6.88 11.96 -15.97
C ARG A 254 -8.07 11.54 -16.85
N ILE A 255 -9.16 12.32 -16.82
CA ILE A 255 -10.41 12.06 -17.54
C ILE A 255 -10.55 13.04 -18.71
N PHE A 256 -10.13 14.28 -18.51
CA PHE A 256 -10.34 15.39 -19.43
C PHE A 256 -9.04 15.84 -20.10
N THR A 257 -9.16 16.43 -21.28
CA THR A 257 -8.09 17.26 -21.85
C THR A 257 -7.76 18.41 -20.91
N GLN A 258 -6.58 19.04 -21.05
CA GLN A 258 -6.16 20.12 -20.15
C GLN A 258 -7.23 21.23 -20.05
N GLU A 259 -7.72 21.72 -21.18
CA GLU A 259 -8.73 22.78 -21.25
C GLU A 259 -10.06 22.35 -20.59
N ALA A 260 -10.50 21.11 -20.81
CA ALA A 260 -11.71 20.58 -20.15
C ALA A 260 -11.50 20.33 -18.66
N ALA A 261 -10.30 19.95 -18.22
CA ALA A 261 -9.96 19.78 -16.81
C ALA A 261 -10.02 21.12 -16.06
N GLU A 262 -9.46 22.18 -16.63
CA GLU A 262 -9.54 23.55 -16.11
C GLU A 262 -11.01 24.00 -15.97
N ARG A 263 -11.87 23.64 -16.92
CA ARG A 263 -13.31 23.94 -16.83
C ARG A 263 -14.01 23.15 -15.73
N VAL A 264 -13.63 21.89 -15.51
CA VAL A 264 -14.15 21.06 -14.41
C VAL A 264 -13.73 21.62 -13.05
N GLU A 265 -12.55 22.24 -12.94
CA GLU A 265 -12.14 22.96 -11.72
C GLU A 265 -13.06 24.16 -11.41
N GLY A 266 -13.75 24.73 -12.40
CA GLY A 266 -14.76 25.77 -12.19
C GLY A 266 -16.14 25.27 -11.72
N LEU A 267 -16.40 23.96 -11.72
CA LEU A 267 -17.70 23.39 -11.33
C LEU A 267 -17.84 23.29 -9.81
N SER A 268 -19.07 23.30 -9.30
CA SER A 268 -19.36 22.95 -7.91
C SER A 268 -19.25 21.45 -7.65
N ASP A 269 -19.06 21.05 -6.40
CA ASP A 269 -18.91 19.62 -6.03
C ASP A 269 -20.16 18.79 -6.36
N ASN A 270 -21.36 19.40 -6.32
CA ASN A 270 -22.59 18.75 -6.76
C ASN A 270 -22.58 18.48 -8.27
N GLN A 271 -22.20 19.47 -9.09
CA GLN A 271 -22.08 19.30 -10.55
C GLN A 271 -21.01 18.25 -10.90
N ILE A 272 -19.89 18.20 -10.17
CA ILE A 272 -18.86 17.17 -10.33
C ILE A 272 -19.44 15.78 -10.02
N SER A 273 -20.24 15.65 -8.96
CA SER A 273 -20.89 14.39 -8.58
C SER A 273 -21.90 13.92 -9.63
N GLU A 274 -22.72 14.82 -10.16
CA GLU A 274 -23.68 14.53 -11.24
C GLU A 274 -22.96 14.13 -12.53
N LEU A 275 -21.96 14.90 -12.96
CA LEU A 275 -21.14 14.58 -14.13
C LEU A 275 -20.44 13.22 -13.98
N ASN A 276 -19.91 12.94 -12.79
CA ASN A 276 -19.35 11.63 -12.46
C ASN A 276 -20.39 10.53 -12.67
N ASN A 277 -21.66 10.73 -12.30
CA ASN A 277 -22.72 9.73 -12.50
C ASN A 277 -23.09 9.54 -13.97
N THR A 278 -23.13 10.60 -14.77
CA THR A 278 -23.42 10.53 -16.20
C THR A 278 -22.36 9.72 -16.94
N ILE A 279 -21.08 9.94 -16.62
CA ILE A 279 -19.96 9.17 -17.17
C ILE A 279 -20.06 7.67 -16.80
N LYS A 280 -20.63 7.32 -15.63
CA LYS A 280 -20.75 5.92 -15.16
C LYS A 280 -21.67 5.04 -15.99
N VAL A 281 -22.75 5.60 -16.53
CA VAL A 281 -23.83 4.80 -17.16
C VAL A 281 -23.39 4.23 -18.52
N ARG A 282 -22.40 4.84 -19.18
CA ARG A 282 -22.00 4.49 -20.54
C ARG A 282 -21.03 3.30 -20.66
N THR A 283 -20.50 2.75 -19.56
CA THR A 283 -19.29 1.90 -19.60
C THR A 283 -19.50 0.43 -19.22
N HIS A 284 -20.68 -0.15 -19.43
CA HIS A 284 -20.89 -1.59 -19.20
C HIS A 284 -20.77 -2.37 -20.51
N PHE A 285 -19.99 -3.45 -20.52
CA PHE A 285 -19.83 -4.34 -21.67
C PHE A 285 -20.38 -5.72 -21.32
N ALA A 286 -21.00 -6.39 -22.29
CA ALA A 286 -21.25 -7.81 -22.19
C ALA A 286 -19.91 -8.58 -22.11
N PRO A 287 -19.83 -9.72 -21.41
CA PRO A 287 -18.60 -10.51 -21.29
C PRO A 287 -17.95 -10.85 -22.64
N GLU A 288 -18.74 -11.19 -23.65
CA GLU A 288 -18.27 -11.54 -24.99
C GLU A 288 -17.62 -10.34 -25.70
N GLU A 289 -18.19 -9.15 -25.52
CA GLU A 289 -17.63 -7.90 -26.06
C GLU A 289 -16.33 -7.53 -25.34
N MET A 290 -16.25 -7.74 -24.03
CA MET A 290 -15.02 -7.55 -23.27
C MET A 290 -13.93 -8.52 -23.72
N GLU A 291 -14.25 -9.81 -23.90
CA GLU A 291 -13.30 -10.80 -24.39
C GLU A 291 -12.77 -10.43 -25.77
N ARG A 292 -13.66 -10.07 -26.69
CA ARG A 292 -13.29 -9.63 -28.05
C ARG A 292 -12.32 -8.45 -27.99
N ARG A 293 -12.63 -7.42 -27.20
CA ARG A 293 -11.75 -6.25 -27.03
C ARG A 293 -10.40 -6.61 -26.44
N ILE A 294 -10.34 -7.51 -25.46
CA ILE A 294 -9.06 -7.98 -24.89
C ILE A 294 -8.21 -8.69 -25.96
N ARG A 295 -8.83 -9.57 -26.76
CA ARG A 295 -8.13 -10.27 -27.86
C ARG A 295 -7.62 -9.31 -28.93
N ASP A 296 -8.45 -8.33 -29.31
CA ASP A 296 -8.09 -7.30 -30.28
C ASP A 296 -6.95 -6.39 -29.77
N ALA A 297 -6.91 -6.12 -28.46
CA ALA A 297 -5.89 -5.28 -27.83
C ALA A 297 -4.57 -6.02 -27.52
N LEU A 298 -4.63 -7.34 -27.33
CA LEU A 298 -3.47 -8.23 -27.13
C LEU A 298 -3.30 -9.26 -28.28
N PRO A 299 -3.15 -8.85 -29.56
CA PRO A 299 -2.91 -9.80 -30.62
C PRO A 299 -1.58 -10.54 -30.41
N LEU A 300 -1.62 -11.85 -30.43
CA LEU A 300 -0.42 -12.67 -30.40
C LEU A 300 0.27 -12.55 -31.78
N ARG A 301 1.56 -12.19 -31.79
CA ARG A 301 2.33 -12.00 -33.04
C ARG A 301 2.89 -13.30 -33.59
N ASP A 302 3.20 -14.24 -32.71
CA ASP A 302 3.93 -15.45 -33.02
C ASP A 302 3.17 -16.68 -32.49
N SER A 303 3.34 -17.83 -33.15
CA SER A 303 2.67 -19.09 -32.80
C SER A 303 3.09 -19.68 -31.45
N THR A 304 4.12 -19.11 -30.80
CA THR A 304 4.68 -19.59 -29.54
C THR A 304 4.07 -18.93 -28.31
N SER A 305 3.51 -17.73 -28.45
CA SER A 305 2.83 -17.03 -27.36
C SER A 305 1.37 -17.43 -27.31
N SER A 306 0.83 -17.61 -26.11
CA SER A 306 -0.57 -17.94 -25.84
C SER A 306 -1.28 -16.81 -25.09
N LEU A 307 -2.61 -16.76 -25.22
CA LEU A 307 -3.50 -15.83 -24.53
C LEU A 307 -4.65 -16.60 -23.91
N SER A 308 -4.63 -16.71 -22.58
CA SER A 308 -5.72 -17.25 -21.78
C SER A 308 -6.51 -16.12 -21.14
N ILE A 309 -7.83 -16.15 -21.24
CA ILE A 309 -8.71 -15.09 -20.73
C ILE A 309 -9.77 -15.71 -19.82
N ASN A 310 -9.95 -15.11 -18.65
CA ASN A 310 -11.03 -15.36 -17.72
C ASN A 310 -11.77 -14.04 -17.44
N ILE A 311 -13.09 -14.06 -17.62
CA ILE A 311 -13.99 -12.94 -17.31
C ILE A 311 -15.07 -13.47 -16.37
N GLU A 312 -15.03 -13.05 -15.12
CA GLU A 312 -16.06 -13.38 -14.15
C GLU A 312 -17.27 -12.46 -14.28
N ASP A 313 -18.45 -13.05 -14.10
CA ASP A 313 -19.71 -12.31 -13.99
C ASP A 313 -19.81 -11.71 -12.59
N GLY A 314 -19.74 -10.38 -12.51
CA GLY A 314 -19.78 -9.62 -11.27
C GLY A 314 -21.15 -9.63 -10.57
N SER A 315 -22.20 -10.11 -11.24
CA SER A 315 -23.54 -10.30 -10.68
C SER A 315 -23.66 -11.58 -9.85
N LYS A 316 -22.76 -12.57 -10.05
CA LYS A 316 -22.73 -13.82 -9.28
C LYS A 316 -22.66 -13.52 -7.78
N THR A 317 -23.46 -14.23 -6.98
CA THR A 317 -23.57 -14.02 -5.53
C THR A 317 -22.22 -14.01 -4.81
N VAL A 318 -21.30 -14.90 -5.20
CA VAL A 318 -19.97 -15.00 -4.59
C VAL A 318 -19.12 -13.75 -4.85
N PHE A 319 -19.25 -13.12 -6.03
CA PHE A 319 -18.56 -11.87 -6.37
C PHE A 319 -19.26 -10.66 -5.75
N ARG A 320 -20.58 -10.70 -5.62
CA ARG A 320 -21.37 -9.59 -5.05
C ARG A 320 -21.05 -9.34 -3.57
N ILE A 321 -20.71 -10.39 -2.83
CA ILE A 321 -20.33 -10.27 -1.40
C ILE A 321 -18.86 -9.89 -1.20
N MET A 322 -18.03 -9.94 -2.24
CA MET A 322 -16.62 -9.54 -2.16
C MET A 322 -16.47 -8.01 -2.27
N ASN A 323 -15.67 -7.43 -1.37
CA ASN A 323 -15.20 -6.06 -1.53
C ASN A 323 -14.16 -5.96 -2.67
N ASN A 324 -13.80 -4.74 -3.06
CA ASN A 324 -12.88 -4.54 -4.19
C ASN A 324 -11.49 -5.20 -3.98
N PRO A 325 -10.84 -5.09 -2.80
CA PRO A 325 -9.62 -5.84 -2.52
C PRO A 325 -9.77 -7.35 -2.74
N GLN A 326 -10.84 -7.97 -2.22
CA GLN A 326 -11.10 -9.40 -2.41
C GLN A 326 -11.25 -9.77 -3.88
N LYS A 327 -11.97 -8.97 -4.68
CA LYS A 327 -12.07 -9.19 -6.13
C LYS A 327 -10.71 -9.14 -6.81
N MET A 328 -9.89 -8.13 -6.50
CA MET A 328 -8.55 -8.00 -7.07
C MET A 328 -7.65 -9.21 -6.75
N TYR A 329 -7.66 -9.68 -5.50
CA TYR A 329 -6.89 -10.87 -5.10
C TYR A 329 -7.45 -12.17 -5.68
N TYR A 330 -8.76 -12.27 -5.86
CA TYR A 330 -9.38 -13.42 -6.53
C TYR A 330 -8.81 -13.57 -7.93
N HIS A 331 -8.68 -12.47 -8.67
CA HIS A 331 -8.11 -12.50 -10.02
C HIS A 331 -6.60 -12.74 -10.07
N ASN A 332 -5.84 -12.35 -9.03
CA ASN A 332 -4.45 -12.77 -8.90
C ASN A 332 -4.35 -14.30 -8.70
N PHE A 333 -5.25 -14.86 -7.88
CA PHE A 333 -5.24 -16.25 -7.46
C PHE A 333 -5.89 -17.22 -8.45
N TYR A 334 -6.72 -16.72 -9.36
CA TYR A 334 -7.48 -17.54 -10.30
C TYR A 334 -6.60 -18.52 -11.09
N TRP A 335 -5.55 -18.02 -11.76
CA TRP A 335 -4.71 -18.86 -12.61
C TRP A 335 -3.89 -19.91 -11.84
N PRO A 336 -3.23 -19.58 -10.70
CA PRO A 336 -2.61 -20.58 -9.84
C PRO A 336 -3.56 -21.72 -9.43
N ILE A 337 -4.83 -21.43 -9.12
CA ILE A 337 -5.81 -22.47 -8.79
C ILE A 337 -6.14 -23.34 -10.01
N VAL A 338 -6.49 -22.69 -11.13
CA VAL A 338 -7.04 -23.37 -12.31
C VAL A 338 -6.00 -24.23 -13.02
N LEU A 339 -4.76 -23.74 -13.10
CA LEU A 339 -3.66 -24.45 -13.77
C LEU A 339 -2.96 -25.45 -12.84
N GLY A 340 -3.17 -25.30 -11.53
CA GLY A 340 -2.57 -26.12 -10.49
C GLY A 340 -1.42 -25.42 -9.78
N ASN A 341 -1.26 -25.76 -8.49
CA ASN A 341 -0.16 -25.26 -7.69
C ASN A 341 1.17 -25.64 -8.32
N ASN A 342 2.10 -24.69 -8.37
CA ASN A 342 3.43 -24.77 -8.96
C ASN A 342 3.49 -24.67 -10.48
N TYR A 343 2.36 -24.59 -11.20
CA TYR A 343 2.36 -24.51 -12.66
C TYR A 343 3.28 -23.39 -13.19
N PHE A 344 3.18 -22.19 -12.62
CA PHE A 344 4.01 -21.07 -13.07
C PHE A 344 5.48 -21.29 -12.77
N SER A 345 5.78 -21.79 -11.57
CA SER A 345 7.12 -22.11 -11.16
C SER A 345 7.72 -23.25 -11.98
N GLU A 346 6.92 -24.15 -12.55
CA GLU A 346 7.32 -25.30 -13.37
C GLU A 346 7.59 -24.92 -14.83
N GLU A 347 6.70 -24.12 -15.44
CA GLU A 347 6.70 -23.80 -16.86
C GLU A 347 7.47 -22.53 -17.25
N TYR A 348 7.68 -21.63 -16.29
CA TYR A 348 8.28 -20.31 -16.54
C TYR A 348 9.48 -20.03 -15.64
N ASP A 349 10.38 -19.18 -16.13
CA ASP A 349 11.49 -18.64 -15.35
C ASP A 349 11.06 -17.38 -14.58
N TYR A 350 10.21 -16.57 -15.22
CA TYR A 350 9.78 -15.28 -14.71
C TYR A 350 8.28 -15.12 -14.79
N VAL A 351 7.74 -14.35 -13.86
CA VAL A 351 6.33 -13.96 -13.84
C VAL A 351 6.24 -12.46 -13.66
N VAL A 352 5.44 -11.81 -14.50
CA VAL A 352 5.11 -10.39 -14.43
C VAL A 352 3.63 -10.28 -14.09
N LYS A 353 3.33 -9.87 -12.86
CA LYS A 353 1.98 -9.49 -12.45
C LYS A 353 1.77 -8.00 -12.72
N VAL A 354 0.71 -7.67 -13.42
CA VAL A 354 0.39 -6.29 -13.78
C VAL A 354 -1.10 -6.04 -13.66
N ARG A 355 -1.48 -4.86 -13.18
CA ARG A 355 -2.87 -4.42 -13.30
C ARG A 355 -3.17 -4.05 -14.77
N PRO A 356 -4.38 -4.34 -15.27
CA PRO A 356 -4.75 -4.03 -16.65
C PRO A 356 -4.81 -2.54 -16.98
N ASP A 357 -4.85 -1.65 -15.97
CA ASP A 357 -5.10 -0.22 -16.12
C ASP A 357 -3.84 0.66 -16.05
N ILE A 358 -2.65 0.07 -16.19
CA ILE A 358 -1.38 0.78 -16.06
C ILE A 358 -0.97 1.42 -17.38
N LYS A 359 -0.72 2.73 -17.33
CA LYS A 359 0.03 3.44 -18.37
C LYS A 359 1.52 3.43 -18.03
N PHE A 360 2.33 2.86 -18.91
CA PHE A 360 3.78 2.85 -18.78
C PHE A 360 4.40 4.22 -19.09
N ALA A 361 5.31 4.66 -18.24
CA ALA A 361 6.12 5.85 -18.49
C ALA A 361 7.14 5.57 -19.60
N ASP A 362 7.39 6.58 -20.44
CA ASP A 362 8.57 6.70 -21.31
C ASP A 362 8.73 5.67 -22.43
N ASN A 363 7.65 5.00 -22.87
CA ASN A 363 7.67 3.97 -23.93
C ASN A 363 8.73 2.86 -23.72
N ARG A 364 9.24 2.71 -22.49
CA ARG A 364 10.26 1.73 -22.16
C ARG A 364 9.68 0.33 -22.27
N ARG A 365 10.51 -0.60 -22.76
CA ARG A 365 10.17 -2.02 -22.87
C ARG A 365 10.92 -2.80 -21.81
N LEU A 366 10.23 -3.74 -21.18
CA LEU A 366 10.83 -4.70 -20.27
C LEU A 366 11.60 -5.74 -21.07
N THR A 367 12.84 -6.01 -20.66
CA THR A 367 13.72 -6.95 -21.33
C THR A 367 14.08 -8.11 -20.42
N LEU A 368 14.57 -9.21 -21.00
CA LEU A 368 15.07 -10.35 -20.23
C LEU A 368 16.25 -9.95 -19.30
N ALA A 369 17.04 -8.94 -19.68
CA ALA A 369 18.10 -8.41 -18.81
C ALA A 369 17.53 -7.73 -17.55
N ASP A 370 16.41 -7.01 -17.67
CA ASP A 370 15.73 -6.42 -16.51
C ASP A 370 15.19 -7.52 -15.57
N LEU A 371 14.63 -8.61 -16.14
CA LEU A 371 14.15 -9.76 -15.38
C LEU A 371 15.29 -10.50 -14.65
N ARG A 372 16.40 -10.75 -15.35
CA ARG A 372 17.62 -11.35 -14.78
C ARG A 372 18.20 -10.53 -13.64
N ALA A 373 18.20 -9.20 -13.76
CA ALA A 373 18.66 -8.31 -12.69
C ALA A 373 17.80 -8.43 -11.42
N SER A 374 16.55 -8.88 -11.56
CA SER A 374 15.62 -9.15 -10.46
C SER A 374 15.56 -10.62 -10.03
N SER A 375 16.45 -11.52 -10.49
CA SER A 375 16.30 -12.97 -10.25
C SER A 375 16.25 -13.38 -8.76
N ASN A 376 16.85 -12.58 -7.87
CA ASN A 376 16.87 -12.80 -6.42
C ASN A 376 16.09 -11.72 -5.65
N LYS A 377 15.27 -10.93 -6.35
CA LYS A 377 14.49 -9.82 -5.81
C LYS A 377 13.10 -9.83 -6.42
N VAL A 378 12.22 -8.96 -5.92
CA VAL A 378 10.95 -8.66 -6.59
C VAL A 378 10.95 -7.20 -6.99
N ALA A 379 10.83 -6.94 -8.27
CA ALA A 379 10.73 -5.59 -8.79
C ALA A 379 9.29 -5.08 -8.67
N THR A 380 9.13 -3.87 -8.12
CA THR A 380 7.82 -3.21 -7.95
C THR A 380 7.88 -1.75 -8.38
N GLU A 381 6.76 -1.04 -8.49
CA GLU A 381 6.80 0.40 -8.80
C GLU A 381 7.48 1.25 -7.71
N SER A 382 7.70 0.68 -6.52
CA SER A 382 8.36 1.35 -5.41
C SER A 382 9.87 1.11 -5.47
N THR A 383 10.67 2.13 -5.18
CA THR A 383 12.14 2.00 -5.11
C THR A 383 12.59 1.04 -4.03
N ASP A 384 11.81 0.94 -2.96
CA ASP A 384 12.11 0.14 -1.78
C ASP A 384 10.83 -0.33 -1.10
N TRP A 385 10.98 -1.05 0.01
CA TRP A 385 9.93 -1.32 0.96
C TRP A 385 9.24 -0.03 1.41
N LYS A 386 7.94 -0.10 1.65
CA LYS A 386 7.16 0.96 2.29
C LYS A 386 6.90 0.57 3.74
N PHE A 387 7.08 1.53 4.64
CA PHE A 387 6.60 1.43 6.01
C PHE A 387 5.73 2.65 6.30
N GLU A 388 4.43 2.41 6.44
CA GLU A 388 3.42 3.46 6.62
C GLU A 388 2.55 3.15 7.86
N SER A 389 1.48 3.93 8.09
CA SER A 389 0.55 3.69 9.22
C SER A 389 -0.27 2.40 9.10
N TRP A 390 0.01 1.61 8.06
CA TRP A 390 -0.51 0.28 7.83
C TRP A 390 0.62 -0.75 7.75
N GLY A 391 1.82 -0.42 8.25
CA GLY A 391 2.99 -1.28 8.36
C GLY A 391 3.76 -1.50 7.07
N LEU A 392 4.34 -2.70 6.93
CA LEU A 392 5.15 -3.08 5.76
C LEU A 392 4.30 -3.28 4.51
N GLY A 393 4.82 -2.77 3.39
CA GLY A 393 4.32 -3.12 2.07
C GLY A 393 5.33 -2.88 0.95
N ALA A 394 4.87 -3.15 -0.26
CA ALA A 394 5.61 -2.90 -1.49
C ALA A 394 4.67 -2.33 -2.56
N GLY A 395 5.21 -2.01 -3.73
CA GLY A 395 4.37 -1.71 -4.87
C GLY A 395 3.46 -2.88 -5.25
N ASP A 396 2.22 -2.59 -5.65
CA ASP A 396 1.20 -3.59 -5.98
C ASP A 396 0.70 -3.50 -7.43
N GLN A 397 1.08 -2.47 -8.17
CA GLN A 397 0.53 -2.22 -9.50
C GLN A 397 1.22 -3.10 -10.53
N ILE A 398 2.55 -3.06 -10.54
CA ILE A 398 3.39 -3.94 -11.33
C ILE A 398 4.38 -4.62 -10.41
N VAL A 399 4.42 -5.95 -10.47
CA VAL A 399 5.26 -6.78 -9.62
C VAL A 399 5.83 -7.90 -10.47
N TYR A 400 7.16 -8.03 -10.53
CA TYR A 400 7.79 -9.12 -11.28
C TYR A 400 9.03 -9.65 -10.59
N GLY A 401 9.36 -10.91 -10.87
CA GLY A 401 10.49 -11.61 -10.30
C GLY A 401 10.55 -13.03 -10.83
N ASN A 402 11.33 -13.89 -10.15
CA ASN A 402 11.34 -15.31 -10.48
C ASN A 402 9.95 -15.94 -10.28
N SER A 403 9.65 -16.97 -11.06
CA SER A 403 8.35 -17.63 -11.05
C SER A 403 8.00 -18.25 -9.69
N GLU A 404 8.96 -18.87 -8.99
CA GLU A 404 8.75 -19.48 -7.67
C GLU A 404 8.24 -18.51 -6.59
N ILE A 405 8.80 -17.29 -6.53
CA ILE A 405 8.38 -16.29 -5.54
C ILE A 405 7.07 -15.66 -6.00
N MET A 406 6.97 -15.33 -7.29
CA MET A 406 5.80 -14.68 -7.83
C MET A 406 4.56 -15.56 -7.76
N GLU A 407 4.68 -16.88 -7.89
CA GLU A 407 3.54 -17.79 -7.72
C GLU A 407 2.97 -17.74 -6.29
N ARG A 408 3.80 -17.56 -5.27
CA ARG A 408 3.34 -17.32 -3.89
C ARG A 408 2.62 -15.97 -3.76
N VAL A 409 3.15 -14.94 -4.42
CA VAL A 409 2.52 -13.60 -4.46
C VAL A 409 1.16 -13.65 -5.16
N LEU A 410 1.03 -14.43 -6.24
CA LEU A 410 -0.25 -14.64 -6.93
C LEU A 410 -1.23 -15.47 -6.09
N SER A 411 -0.72 -16.34 -5.21
CA SER A 411 -1.52 -17.27 -4.40
C SER A 411 -2.00 -16.71 -3.06
N ILE A 412 -1.96 -15.39 -2.88
CA ILE A 412 -2.44 -14.73 -1.66
C ILE A 412 -3.97 -14.82 -1.58
N TRP A 413 -4.46 -15.59 -0.61
CA TRP A 413 -5.89 -15.71 -0.32
C TRP A 413 -6.15 -15.97 1.18
N PRO A 414 -7.25 -15.46 1.78
CA PRO A 414 -7.56 -15.72 3.18
C PRO A 414 -7.66 -17.21 3.49
N GLY A 415 -7.07 -17.64 4.61
CA GLY A 415 -6.97 -19.05 5.00
C GLY A 415 -5.76 -19.79 4.43
N ASN A 416 -5.08 -19.22 3.44
CA ASN A 416 -3.96 -19.88 2.74
C ASN A 416 -2.61 -19.14 2.86
N CYS A 417 -2.59 -17.93 3.45
CA CYS A 417 -1.37 -17.11 3.52
C CYS A 417 -1.22 -16.39 4.87
N GLU A 418 0.03 -16.21 5.32
CA GLU A 418 0.32 -15.59 6.61
C GLU A 418 0.02 -14.09 6.63
N SER A 419 0.15 -13.39 5.49
CA SER A 419 -0.17 -11.96 5.42
C SER A 419 -1.64 -11.67 5.75
N ALA A 420 -2.58 -12.53 5.32
CA ALA A 420 -4.00 -12.39 5.67
C ALA A 420 -4.26 -12.65 7.17
N ASP A 421 -3.57 -13.64 7.75
CA ASP A 421 -3.66 -13.92 9.19
C ASP A 421 -3.07 -12.78 10.03
N ILE A 422 -1.94 -12.19 9.61
CA ILE A 422 -1.37 -11.01 10.28
C ILE A 422 -2.39 -9.85 10.25
N ARG A 423 -2.98 -9.55 9.09
CA ARG A 423 -3.94 -8.44 9.00
C ARG A 423 -5.20 -8.65 9.83
N THR A 424 -5.78 -9.85 9.78
CA THR A 424 -7.07 -10.10 10.47
C THR A 424 -6.89 -10.40 11.94
N ARG A 425 -5.96 -11.30 12.28
CA ARG A 425 -5.82 -11.82 13.63
C ARG A 425 -4.92 -10.92 14.47
N MET A 426 -3.73 -10.55 13.98
CA MET A 426 -2.83 -9.68 14.76
C MET A 426 -3.35 -8.24 14.81
N ARG A 427 -3.73 -7.67 13.66
CA ARG A 427 -4.07 -6.24 13.58
C ARG A 427 -5.54 -5.92 13.78
N GLY A 428 -6.37 -6.94 14.06
CA GLY A 428 -7.81 -6.80 14.24
C GLY A 428 -8.55 -6.17 13.06
N LYS A 429 -7.97 -6.19 11.84
CA LYS A 429 -8.61 -5.58 10.67
C LYS A 429 -9.68 -6.53 10.14
N ARG A 430 -10.88 -6.01 9.92
CA ARG A 430 -11.98 -6.78 9.31
C ARG A 430 -11.64 -7.23 7.89
N GLU A 431 -10.79 -6.49 7.19
CA GLU A 431 -10.41 -6.77 5.81
C GLU A 431 -9.06 -7.51 5.74
N PRO A 432 -9.05 -8.80 5.32
CA PRO A 432 -7.84 -9.61 5.26
C PRO A 432 -6.84 -9.19 4.18
N LEU A 433 -7.29 -8.40 3.20
CA LEU A 433 -6.56 -8.16 1.96
C LEU A 433 -6.42 -6.67 1.70
N LEU A 434 -5.19 -6.24 1.47
CA LEU A 434 -4.78 -4.91 1.07
C LEU A 434 -3.57 -5.04 0.12
N GLY A 435 -3.70 -4.53 -1.10
CA GLY A 435 -2.73 -4.70 -2.20
C GLY A 435 -1.26 -4.57 -1.78
N HIS A 436 -0.86 -3.37 -1.37
CA HIS A 436 0.53 -3.09 -0.96
C HIS A 436 1.02 -3.92 0.22
N SER A 437 0.16 -4.17 1.20
CA SER A 437 0.54 -4.82 2.45
C SER A 437 0.74 -6.32 2.28
N ASN A 438 -0.23 -7.06 1.74
CA ASN A 438 -0.08 -8.52 1.66
C ASN A 438 1.02 -8.93 0.68
N ILE A 439 1.14 -8.27 -0.48
CA ILE A 439 2.27 -8.51 -1.40
C ILE A 439 3.60 -8.26 -0.69
N GLY A 440 3.74 -7.12 -0.01
CA GLY A 440 4.98 -6.80 0.68
C GLY A 440 5.33 -7.82 1.77
N ILE A 441 4.35 -8.23 2.58
CA ILE A 441 4.55 -9.23 3.63
C ILE A 441 4.94 -10.59 3.05
N GLU A 442 4.28 -11.09 2.00
CA GLU A 442 4.65 -12.39 1.41
C GLU A 442 6.03 -12.38 0.75
N VAL A 443 6.37 -11.29 0.05
CA VAL A 443 7.72 -11.13 -0.53
C VAL A 443 8.76 -11.08 0.59
N TRP A 444 8.49 -10.38 1.68
CA TRP A 444 9.37 -10.35 2.85
C TRP A 444 9.48 -11.74 3.49
N LEU A 445 8.39 -12.50 3.61
CA LEU A 445 8.42 -13.86 4.14
C LEU A 445 9.23 -14.82 3.27
N GLU A 446 9.38 -14.56 1.97
CA GLU A 446 10.22 -15.37 1.08
C GLU A 446 11.73 -15.08 1.18
N GLY A 447 12.14 -14.13 2.02
CA GLY A 447 13.56 -13.87 2.26
C GLY A 447 14.21 -12.98 1.21
N VAL A 448 13.44 -12.37 0.31
CA VAL A 448 13.95 -11.57 -0.80
C VAL A 448 13.70 -10.08 -0.59
N ASP A 449 14.49 -9.26 -1.26
CA ASP A 449 14.34 -7.81 -1.28
C ASP A 449 13.39 -7.36 -2.39
N VAL A 450 12.85 -6.14 -2.23
CA VAL A 450 12.23 -5.41 -3.32
C VAL A 450 13.23 -4.48 -4.01
N THR A 451 12.97 -4.21 -5.29
CA THR A 451 13.72 -3.25 -6.10
C THR A 451 12.78 -2.44 -6.98
N ARG A 452 13.25 -1.31 -7.49
CA ARG A 452 12.50 -0.52 -8.46
C ARG A 452 12.32 -1.31 -9.78
N SER A 453 11.10 -1.32 -10.27
CA SER A 453 10.72 -1.75 -11.61
C SER A 453 11.40 -0.88 -12.66
N ALA A 454 11.85 -1.52 -13.74
CA ALA A 454 12.31 -0.85 -14.95
C ALA A 454 11.19 -0.05 -15.63
N LEU A 455 9.93 -0.46 -15.39
CA LEU A 455 8.75 0.20 -15.89
C LEU A 455 8.20 1.18 -14.85
N GLY A 456 8.09 2.46 -15.23
CA GLY A 456 7.34 3.46 -14.48
C GLY A 456 5.85 3.43 -14.81
N HIS A 457 5.00 3.97 -13.93
CA HIS A 457 3.58 4.15 -14.19
C HIS A 457 3.19 5.63 -14.07
N GLN A 458 2.22 6.09 -14.86
CA GLN A 458 1.67 7.46 -14.78
C GLN A 458 0.23 7.50 -14.22
N GLY A 459 -0.18 6.47 -13.48
CA GLY A 459 -1.58 6.27 -13.12
C GLY A 459 -2.44 5.92 -14.33
N TYR A 460 -3.75 5.88 -14.12
CA TYR A 460 -4.73 5.52 -15.15
C TYR A 460 -5.27 6.77 -15.86
N PHE A 461 -5.46 6.69 -17.17
CA PHE A 461 -6.17 7.65 -18.02
C PHE A 461 -7.30 6.92 -18.75
N GLY A 462 -8.43 7.59 -19.00
CA GLY A 462 -9.50 7.00 -19.83
C GLY A 462 -9.01 6.51 -21.20
N ASP A 463 -9.82 5.65 -21.86
CA ASP A 463 -9.60 5.20 -23.24
C ASP A 463 -9.33 6.40 -24.16
N THR A 464 -10.18 7.42 -24.02
CA THR A 464 -10.03 8.76 -24.58
C THR A 464 -10.12 9.80 -23.48
N LEU A 465 -9.47 10.95 -23.69
CA LEU A 465 -9.71 12.13 -22.85
C LEU A 465 -10.94 12.86 -23.38
N ILE A 466 -11.85 13.21 -22.48
CA ILE A 466 -13.04 14.00 -22.79
C ILE A 466 -12.58 15.44 -23.10
N ASP A 467 -12.92 15.93 -24.29
CA ASP A 467 -12.62 17.30 -24.68
C ASP A 467 -13.68 18.29 -24.16
N VAL A 468 -13.47 19.59 -24.37
CA VAL A 468 -14.38 20.63 -23.87
C VAL A 468 -15.77 20.50 -24.50
N LYS A 469 -15.84 20.09 -25.77
CA LYS A 469 -17.10 19.96 -26.48
C LYS A 469 -17.92 18.82 -25.90
N GLU A 470 -17.32 17.64 -25.72
CA GLU A 470 -17.99 16.50 -25.11
C GLU A 470 -18.36 16.78 -23.64
N LEU A 471 -17.52 17.50 -22.89
CA LEU A 471 -17.85 17.98 -21.55
C LEU A 471 -19.11 18.86 -21.56
N ASP A 472 -19.21 19.82 -22.48
CA ASP A 472 -20.36 20.71 -22.58
C ASP A 472 -21.65 19.95 -22.93
N GLU A 473 -21.56 18.93 -23.78
CA GLU A 473 -22.68 18.03 -24.08
C GLU A 473 -23.14 17.25 -22.83
N LEU A 474 -22.19 16.73 -22.04
CA LEU A 474 -22.49 16.01 -20.80
C LEU A 474 -23.13 16.91 -19.74
N LEU A 475 -22.65 18.15 -19.60
CA LEU A 475 -23.21 19.13 -18.66
C LEU A 475 -24.62 19.56 -19.07
N THR A 476 -24.88 19.68 -20.38
CA THR A 476 -26.20 20.05 -20.91
C THR A 476 -27.23 18.94 -20.68
N GLN A 477 -26.84 17.66 -20.82
CA GLN A 477 -27.72 16.52 -20.56
C GLN A 477 -28.16 16.41 -19.09
N ASN A 478 -27.37 16.92 -18.14
CA ASN A 478 -27.71 16.92 -16.72
C ASN A 478 -28.74 18.01 -16.37
N ASN A 479 -28.73 19.15 -17.06
CA ASN A 479 -29.67 20.25 -16.83
C ASN A 479 -31.11 19.95 -17.34
N THR A 480 -31.30 18.89 -18.12
CA THR A 480 -32.62 18.48 -18.65
C THR A 480 -33.35 17.46 -17.76
N ILE A 481 -32.69 16.94 -16.72
CA ILE A 481 -33.22 15.87 -15.85
C ILE A 481 -33.59 16.38 -14.45
N SER A 482 -33.30 17.65 -14.14
CA SER A 482 -33.66 18.31 -12.86
C SER A 482 -35.08 18.87 -12.83
#